data_AF-D6XXT8-F1
#
_entry.id   AF-D6XXT8-F1
#
_cell.length_a   1.000
_cell.length_b   1.000
_cell.length_c   1.000
_cell.angle_alpha   90.00
_cell.angle_beta   90.00
_cell.angle_gamma   90.00
#
_symmetry.space_group_name_H-M   'P 1'
#
loop_
_entity.id
_entity.type
_entity.pdbx_description
1 polymer ?
#
loop_
_entity_poly.entity_id
_entity_poly.type
_entity_poly.pdbx_seq_one_letter_code
_entity_poly.pdbx_strand_id
1 'polypeptide(L)' 'MSRVQKHLNFPKELYEAIEEYRKENMIPTFASAVYELVRKGLKA' A
#
# COMPACT_ATOMS: atom_id res chain seq x y z
N MET A 1 9.46 4.63 -15.66
CA MET A 1 8.63 3.41 -15.83
C MET A 1 7.23 3.83 -16.25
N SER A 2 6.60 3.11 -17.17
CA SER A 2 5.19 3.30 -17.49
C SER A 2 4.32 2.89 -16.31
N ARG A 3 3.22 3.61 -16.07
CA ARG A 3 2.26 3.34 -14.99
C ARG A 3 0.95 2.89 -15.60
N VAL A 4 0.35 1.84 -15.03
CA VAL A 4 -1.02 1.41 -15.37
C VAL A 4 -1.92 1.84 -14.22
N GLN A 5 -2.85 2.77 -14.49
CA GLN A 5 -3.82 3.19 -13.50
C GLN A 5 -4.91 2.12 -13.37
N LYS A 6 -5.22 1.74 -12.13
CA LYS A 6 -6.34 0.86 -11.79
C LYS A 6 -7.19 1.53 -10.73
N HIS A 7 -8.50 1.40 -10.87
CA HIS A 7 -9.46 1.83 -9.86
C HIS A 7 -9.87 0.60 -9.06
N LEU A 8 -9.64 0.64 -7.75
CA LEU A 8 -10.07 -0.42 -6.84
C LEU A 8 -10.55 0.16 -5.51
N ASN A 9 -11.53 -0.49 -4.92
CA ASN A 9 -12.00 -0.18 -3.58
C ASN A 9 -11.30 -1.09 -2.59
N PHE A 10 -10.77 -0.52 -1.52
CA PHE A 10 -10.20 -1.29 -0.43
C PHE A 10 -11.29 -1.62 0.60
N PRO A 11 -11.36 -2.87 1.10
CA PRO A 11 -12.07 -3.16 2.33
C PRO A 11 -11.56 -2.24 3.46
N LYS A 12 -12.46 -1.76 4.30
CA LYS A 12 -12.14 -0.78 5.36
C LYS A 12 -11.00 -1.27 6.26
N GLU A 13 -11.08 -2.51 6.71
CA GLU A 13 -10.08 -3.15 7.58
C GLU A 13 -8.69 -3.18 6.93
N LEU A 14 -8.62 -3.49 5.64
CA LEU A 14 -7.37 -3.51 4.89
C LEU A 14 -6.79 -2.09 4.73
N TYR A 15 -7.64 -1.10 4.47
CA TYR A 15 -7.22 0.30 4.41
C TYR A 15 -6.62 0.76 5.75
N GLU A 16 -7.29 0.48 6.86
CA GLU A 16 -6.84 0.86 8.20
C GLU A 16 -5.49 0.22 8.54
N ALA A 17 -5.30 -1.07 8.26
CA ALA A 17 -4.04 -1.76 8.47
C ALA A 17 -2.89 -1.17 7.63
N ILE A 18 -3.15 -0.82 6.37
CA ILE A 18 -2.14 -0.19 5.51
C ILE A 18 -1.82 1.23 5.98
N GLU A 19 -2.79 1.99 6.46
CA GLU A 19 -2.57 3.33 7.03
C GLU A 19 -1.76 3.28 8.33
N GLU A 20 -2.00 2.30 9.19
CA GLU A 20 -1.19 2.07 10.40
C GLU A 20 0.26 1.77 10.03
N TYR A 21 0.47 0.79 9.15
CA TYR A 21 1.80 0.46 8.62
C TYR A 21 2.50 1.69 8.02
N ARG A 22 1.76 2.50 7.25
CA ARG A 22 2.29 3.72 6.64
C ARG A 22 2.80 4.71 7.69
N LYS A 23 2.05 4.92 8.78
CA LYS A 23 2.41 5.84 9.86
C LYS A 23 3.63 5.34 10.64
N GLU A 24 3.61 4.07 11.04
CA GLU A 24 4.71 3.45 11.80
C GLU A 24 6.05 3.50 11.05
N ASN A 25 6.00 3.33 9.73
CA ASN A 25 7.19 3.32 8.87
C ASN A 25 7.49 4.70 8.25
N MET A 26 6.79 5.76 8.67
CA MET A 26 6.96 7.14 8.17
C MET A 26 6.87 7.25 6.64
N ILE A 27 6.00 6.45 6.02
CA ILE A 27 5.84 6.41 4.57
C ILE A 27 4.96 7.60 4.12
N PRO A 28 5.41 8.40 3.13
CA PRO A 28 4.73 9.66 2.79
C PRO A 28 3.31 9.51 2.24
N THR A 29 3.00 8.41 1.54
CA THR A 29 1.70 8.22 0.89
C THR A 29 1.18 6.80 1.05
N PHE A 30 -0.15 6.65 1.06
CA PHE A 30 -0.82 5.35 1.07
C PHE A 30 -0.36 4.47 -0.11
N ALA A 31 -0.27 5.04 -1.31
CA ALA A 31 0.17 4.31 -2.49
C ALA A 31 1.60 3.77 -2.34
N SER A 32 2.52 4.54 -1.74
CA SER A 32 3.87 4.07 -1.43
C SER A 32 3.86 2.89 -0.45
N ALA A 33 3.02 2.94 0.57
CA ALA A 33 2.87 1.84 1.54
C ALA A 33 2.31 0.58 0.87
N VAL A 34 1.29 0.73 0.01
CA VAL A 34 0.75 -0.37 -0.82
C VAL A 34 1.86 -0.98 -1.67
N TYR A 35 2.66 -0.17 -2.38
CA TYR A 35 3.74 -0.68 -3.22
C TYR A 35 4.79 -1.45 -2.43
N GLU A 36 5.16 -0.96 -1.24
CA GLU A 36 6.13 -1.64 -0.40
C GLU A 36 5.61 -2.98 0.11
N LEU A 37 4.37 -3.00 0.63
CA LEU A 37 3.74 -4.21 1.15
C LEU A 37 3.54 -5.27 0.05
N VAL A 38 3.03 -4.86 -1.12
CA VAL A 38 2.89 -5.75 -2.28
C VAL A 38 4.26 -6.29 -2.71
N ARG A 39 5.30 -5.44 -2.75
CA ARG A 39 6.66 -5.87 -3.09
C ARG A 39 7.22 -6.89 -2.08
N LYS A 40 6.96 -6.71 -0.78
CA LYS A 40 7.36 -7.66 0.27
C LYS A 40 6.64 -9.00 0.08
N GLY A 41 5.32 -8.97 -0.16
CA GLY A 41 4.51 -10.17 -0.38
C GLY A 41 4.88 -10.95 -1.64
N LEU A 42 5.26 -10.29 -2.73
CA LEU A 42 5.70 -10.94 -3.97
C LEU A 42 7.11 -11.55 -3.91
N LYS A 43 7.89 -11.22 -2.88
CA LYS A 43 9.26 -11.75 -2.66
C LYS A 43 9.30 -12.87 -1.62
N ALA A 44 8.15 -13.16 -0.99
CA ALA A 44 8.01 -14.21 0.00
C ALA A 44 7.86 -15.59 -0.64
#